data_AF-A0A962A3G9-F1
#
_entry.id   AF-A0A962A3G9-F1
#
_cell.length_a   1.000
_cell.length_b   1.000
_cell.length_c   1.000
_cell.angle_alpha   90.00
_cell.angle_beta   90.00
_cell.angle_gamma   90.00
#
_symmetry.space_group_name_H-M   'P 1'
#
loop_
_entity.id
_entity.type
_entity.pdbx_description
1 polymer ?
#
loop_
_entity_poly.entity_id
_entity_poly.type
_entity_poly.pdbx_seq_one_letter_code
_entity_poly.pdbx_strand_id
1 'polypeptide(L)'
;MGSDLSAIVRLRRHSVEEKQKMLADLYRQVETFEVRKNQLLKSLQKEREALEKTEDLAMLGYFGTFSEAVESDIERLEEELAKLEVRVRIAQDDMREAFANLKRVEIVQRNRREEEKKEIGARETKEMDDIGIEGFRRKE
;
A
#
# COMPACT_ATOMS: atom_id res chain seq x y z
N MET A 1 32.89 9.63 1.27
CA MET A 1 31.71 9.96 2.11
C MET A 1 30.39 9.62 1.38
N GLY A 2 30.30 8.45 0.73
CA GLY A 2 29.13 8.02 -0.08
C GLY A 2 28.22 6.98 0.58
N SER A 3 28.50 6.62 1.84
CA SER A 3 27.80 5.56 2.58
C SER A 3 26.44 6.00 3.15
N ASP A 4 26.25 7.29 3.42
CA ASP A 4 25.15 7.80 4.26
C ASP A 4 23.77 7.74 3.57
N LEU A 5 23.67 8.18 2.33
CA LEU A 5 22.41 8.17 1.56
C LEU A 5 21.88 6.76 1.27
N SER A 6 22.77 5.75 1.15
CA SER A 6 22.34 4.37 0.91
C SER A 6 21.59 3.76 2.09
N ALA A 7 22.01 4.08 3.31
CA ALA A 7 21.33 3.66 4.53
C ALA A 7 19.96 4.33 4.65
N ILE A 8 19.88 5.62 4.33
CA ILE A 8 18.62 6.38 4.31
C ILE A 8 17.64 5.82 3.28
N VAL A 9 18.10 5.47 2.07
CA VAL A 9 17.24 4.84 1.05
C VAL A 9 16.67 3.50 1.55
N ARG A 10 17.50 2.66 2.18
CA ARG A 10 17.02 1.39 2.77
C ARG A 10 15.98 1.61 3.86
N LEU A 11 16.24 2.54 4.78
CA LEU A 11 15.30 2.89 5.85
C LEU A 11 13.96 3.38 5.29
N ARG A 12 13.98 4.25 4.29
CA ARG A 12 12.76 4.77 3.66
C ARG A 12 12.01 3.71 2.87
N ARG A 13 12.72 2.77 2.23
CA ARG A 13 12.11 1.63 1.56
C ARG A 13 11.38 0.74 2.56
N HIS A 14 12.01 0.41 3.69
CA HIS A 14 11.37 -0.32 4.77
C HIS A 14 10.10 0.38 5.27
N SER A 15 10.16 1.70 5.46
CA SER A 15 8.98 2.48 5.86
C SER A 15 7.82 2.39 4.85
N VAL A 16 8.13 2.39 3.54
CA VAL A 16 7.11 2.17 2.49
C VAL A 16 6.52 0.76 2.59
N GLU A 17 7.35 -0.26 2.78
CA GLU A 17 6.91 -1.66 2.92
C GLU A 17 6.00 -1.85 4.15
N GLU A 18 6.32 -1.20 5.27
CA GLU A 18 5.49 -1.20 6.48
C GLU A 18 4.12 -0.57 6.23
N LYS A 19 4.08 0.58 5.54
CA LYS A 19 2.82 1.26 5.18
C LYS A 19 1.99 0.43 4.20
N GLN A 20 2.63 -0.23 3.23
CA GLN A 20 1.96 -1.16 2.30
C GLN A 20 1.34 -2.34 3.04
N LYS A 21 2.08 -2.95 3.99
CA LYS A 21 1.57 -4.04 4.81
C LYS A 21 0.36 -3.61 5.63
N MET A 22 0.44 -2.46 6.30
CA MET A 22 -0.67 -1.91 7.07
C MET A 22 -1.91 -1.67 6.19
N LEU A 23 -1.73 -1.09 5.00
CA LEU A 23 -2.84 -0.85 4.06
C LEU A 23 -3.46 -2.17 3.58
N ALA A 24 -2.64 -3.19 3.28
CA ALA A 24 -3.12 -4.52 2.91
C ALA A 24 -3.93 -5.18 4.04
N ASP A 25 -3.48 -5.04 5.29
CA ASP A 25 -4.20 -5.58 6.45
C ASP A 25 -5.55 -4.88 6.69
N LEU A 26 -5.65 -3.59 6.37
CA LEU A 26 -6.94 -2.87 6.38
C LEU A 26 -7.88 -3.37 5.28
N TYR A 27 -7.38 -3.57 4.06
CA TYR A 27 -8.20 -4.12 2.97
C TYR A 27 -8.73 -5.52 3.28
N ARG A 28 -7.93 -6.39 3.90
CA ARG A 28 -8.39 -7.72 4.35
C ARG A 28 -9.51 -7.63 5.38
N GLN A 29 -9.44 -6.65 6.29
CA GLN A 29 -10.51 -6.42 7.27
C GLN A 29 -11.80 -5.96 6.59
N VAL A 30 -11.71 -5.03 5.63
CA VAL A 30 -12.85 -4.59 4.83
C VAL A 30 -13.48 -5.77 4.10
N GLU A 31 -12.69 -6.56 3.38
CA GLU A 31 -13.17 -7.75 2.66
C GLU A 31 -13.87 -8.74 3.60
N THR A 32 -13.30 -8.98 4.79
CA THR A 32 -13.90 -9.87 5.79
C THR A 32 -15.30 -9.39 6.21
N PHE A 33 -15.47 -8.09 6.44
CA PHE A 33 -16.75 -7.52 6.86
C PHE A 33 -17.76 -7.49 5.71
N GLU A 34 -17.34 -7.17 4.48
CA GLU A 34 -18.19 -7.23 3.29
C GLU A 34 -18.68 -8.65 3.03
N VAL A 35 -17.79 -9.65 3.12
CA VAL A 35 -18.16 -11.07 2.96
C VAL A 35 -19.20 -11.47 4.01
N ARG A 36 -18.99 -11.09 5.28
CA ARG A 36 -19.94 -11.40 6.37
C ARG A 36 -21.30 -10.71 6.15
N LYS A 37 -21.31 -9.44 5.78
CA LYS A 37 -22.53 -8.70 5.45
C LYS A 37 -23.30 -9.38 4.32
N ASN A 38 -22.61 -9.76 3.26
CA ASN A 38 -23.21 -10.46 2.12
C ASN A 38 -23.76 -11.84 2.49
N GLN A 39 -23.14 -12.55 3.43
CA GLN A 39 -23.68 -13.81 3.94
C GLN A 39 -24.98 -13.61 4.72
N LEU A 40 -25.04 -12.58 5.57
CA LEU A 40 -26.26 -12.22 6.31
C LEU A 40 -27.40 -11.84 5.38
N LEU A 41 -27.15 -10.99 4.38
CA LEU A 41 -28.14 -10.62 3.37
C LEU A 41 -28.67 -11.83 2.59
N LYS A 42 -27.78 -12.75 2.19
CA LYS A 42 -28.19 -14.00 1.53
C LYS A 42 -29.00 -14.90 2.45
N SER A 43 -28.68 -14.95 3.74
CA SER A 43 -29.44 -15.73 4.72
C SER A 43 -30.85 -15.16 4.89
N LEU A 44 -30.97 -13.84 5.03
CA LEU A 44 -32.24 -13.15 5.14
C LEU A 44 -33.13 -13.38 3.91
N GLN A 45 -32.55 -13.30 2.72
CA GLN A 45 -33.25 -13.57 1.47
C GLN A 45 -33.77 -15.02 1.41
N LYS A 46 -32.93 -16.01 1.76
CA LYS A 46 -33.33 -17.42 1.78
C LYS A 46 -34.48 -17.69 2.73
N GLU A 47 -34.43 -17.10 3.93
CA GLU A 47 -35.47 -17.29 4.94
C GLU A 47 -36.79 -16.67 4.48
N ARG A 48 -36.73 -15.51 3.83
CA ARG A 48 -37.91 -14.86 3.22
C ARG A 48 -38.52 -15.72 2.10
N GLU A 49 -37.70 -16.27 1.22
CA GLU A 49 -38.16 -17.16 0.14
C GLU A 49 -38.76 -18.48 0.68
N ALA A 50 -38.32 -18.93 1.85
CA ALA A 50 -38.89 -20.10 2.52
C ALA A 50 -40.28 -19.79 3.09
N LEU A 51 -40.47 -18.60 3.67
CA LEU A 51 -41.78 -18.13 4.14
C LEU A 51 -42.83 -18.05 3.05
N GLU A 52 -42.46 -17.57 1.86
CA GLU A 52 -43.40 -17.47 0.72
C GLU A 52 -43.95 -18.84 0.27
N LYS A 53 -43.30 -19.94 0.69
CA LYS A 53 -43.65 -21.32 0.33
C LYS A 53 -44.37 -22.08 1.45
N THR A 54 -44.57 -21.47 2.61
CA THR A 54 -45.22 -22.11 3.77
C THR A 54 -46.39 -21.28 4.28
N GLU A 55 -47.45 -21.95 4.74
CA GLU A 55 -48.61 -21.31 5.37
C GLU A 55 -48.52 -21.33 6.91
N ASP A 56 -47.36 -21.71 7.46
CA ASP A 56 -47.15 -21.82 8.90
C ASP A 56 -47.02 -20.44 9.59
N LEU A 57 -48.05 -20.06 10.34
CA LEU A 57 -48.10 -18.84 11.15
C LEU A 57 -47.01 -18.76 12.23
N ALA A 58 -46.52 -19.90 12.75
CA ALA A 58 -45.42 -19.89 13.71
C ALA A 58 -44.12 -19.42 13.06
N MET A 59 -43.87 -19.82 11.80
CA MET A 59 -42.68 -19.41 11.05
C MET A 59 -42.65 -17.90 10.79
N LEU A 60 -43.81 -17.27 10.59
CA LEU A 60 -43.90 -15.81 10.44
C LEU A 60 -43.40 -15.06 11.69
N GLY A 61 -43.74 -15.55 12.89
CA GLY A 61 -43.30 -14.95 14.15
C GLY A 61 -41.79 -15.09 14.39
N TYR A 62 -41.22 -16.26 14.08
CA TYR A 62 -39.77 -16.48 14.17
C TYR A 62 -38.99 -15.64 13.18
N PHE A 63 -39.49 -15.49 11.95
CA PHE A 63 -38.82 -14.69 10.94
C PHE A 63 -38.75 -13.20 11.31
N GLY A 64 -39.78 -12.63 11.95
CA GLY A 64 -39.76 -11.24 12.39
C GLY A 64 -38.59 -10.96 13.34
N THR A 65 -38.46 -11.78 14.40
CA THR A 65 -37.37 -11.63 15.38
C THR A 65 -35.99 -11.92 14.78
N PHE A 66 -35.89 -12.91 13.89
CA PHE A 66 -34.66 -13.19 13.15
C PHE A 66 -34.25 -12.02 12.24
N SER A 67 -35.20 -11.46 11.50
CA SER A 67 -34.94 -10.37 10.56
C SER A 67 -34.45 -9.11 11.26
N GLU A 68 -35.10 -8.72 12.37
CA GLU A 68 -34.66 -7.59 13.21
C GLU A 68 -33.23 -7.78 13.73
N ALA A 69 -32.89 -8.99 14.18
CA ALA A 69 -31.54 -9.29 14.65
C ALA A 69 -30.51 -9.21 13.51
N VAL A 70 -30.84 -9.73 12.33
CA VAL A 70 -29.95 -9.68 11.15
C VAL A 70 -29.77 -8.26 10.64
N GLU A 71 -30.83 -7.45 10.61
CA GLU A 71 -30.76 -6.03 10.24
C GLU A 71 -29.84 -5.26 11.21
N SER A 72 -30.00 -5.46 12.53
CA SER A 72 -29.10 -4.84 13.51
C SER A 72 -27.63 -5.29 13.35
N ASP A 73 -27.39 -6.55 13.01
CA ASP A 73 -26.05 -7.04 12.70
C ASP A 73 -25.45 -6.36 11.45
N ILE A 74 -26.28 -6.16 10.42
CA ILE A 74 -25.86 -5.49 9.18
C ILE A 74 -25.53 -4.02 9.44
N GLU A 75 -26.39 -3.29 10.18
CA GLU A 75 -26.14 -1.90 10.55
C GLU A 75 -24.81 -1.75 11.29
N ARG A 76 -24.54 -2.62 12.27
CA ARG A 76 -23.25 -2.63 12.98
C ARG A 76 -22.06 -2.88 12.05
N LEU A 77 -22.19 -3.80 11.09
CA LEU A 77 -21.14 -4.06 10.10
C LEU A 77 -20.91 -2.85 9.18
N GLU A 78 -21.97 -2.15 8.80
CA GLU A 78 -21.88 -0.93 7.98
C GLU A 78 -21.17 0.20 8.72
N GLU A 79 -21.47 0.41 10.00
CA GLU A 79 -20.76 1.39 10.82
C GLU A 79 -19.26 1.07 10.94
N GLU A 80 -18.91 -0.19 11.15
CA GLU A 80 -17.51 -0.63 11.23
C GLU A 80 -16.79 -0.52 9.87
N LEU A 81 -17.48 -0.83 8.77
CA LEU A 81 -16.96 -0.61 7.42
C LEU A 81 -16.68 0.86 7.16
N ALA A 82 -17.60 1.77 7.52
CA ALA A 82 -17.39 3.21 7.37
C ALA A 82 -16.16 3.71 8.16
N LYS A 83 -15.94 3.19 9.37
CA LYS A 83 -14.73 3.48 10.16
C LYS A 83 -13.46 2.94 9.47
N LEU A 84 -13.50 1.73 8.93
CA LEU A 84 -12.39 1.14 8.18
C LEU A 84 -12.08 1.92 6.90
N GLU A 85 -13.08 2.40 6.17
CA GLU A 85 -12.89 3.22 4.96
C GLU A 85 -12.14 4.54 5.25
N VAL A 86 -12.45 5.19 6.37
CA VAL A 86 -11.69 6.36 6.83
C VAL A 86 -10.23 5.98 7.10
N ARG A 87 -9.99 4.86 7.79
CA ARG A 87 -8.63 4.37 8.08
C ARG A 87 -7.87 3.98 6.82
N VAL A 88 -8.53 3.37 5.84
CA VAL A 88 -7.96 3.03 4.53
C VAL A 88 -7.52 4.30 3.82
N ARG A 89 -8.36 5.35 3.76
CA ARG A 89 -7.99 6.63 3.15
C ARG A 89 -6.75 7.25 3.80
N ILE A 90 -6.71 7.28 5.13
CA ILE A 90 -5.55 7.78 5.87
C ILE A 90 -4.30 6.95 5.55
N ALA A 91 -4.40 5.62 5.56
CA ALA A 91 -3.28 4.74 5.25
C ALA A 91 -2.81 4.87 3.78
N GLN A 92 -3.71 5.15 2.84
CA GLN A 92 -3.35 5.46 1.45
C GLN A 92 -2.55 6.75 1.34
N ASP A 93 -2.96 7.80 2.04
CA ASP A 93 -2.26 9.08 2.04
C ASP A 93 -0.88 8.96 2.69
N ASP A 94 -0.78 8.27 3.83
CA ASP A 94 0.49 7.92 4.48
C ASP A 94 1.43 7.14 3.53
N MET A 95 0.88 6.17 2.79
CA MET A 95 1.67 5.38 1.83
C MET A 95 2.17 6.27 0.68
N ARG A 96 1.31 7.16 0.16
CA ARG A 96 1.70 8.12 -0.89
C ARG A 96 2.82 9.03 -0.40
N GLU A 97 2.72 9.55 0.82
CA GLU A 97 3.75 10.39 1.41
C GLU A 97 5.08 9.64 1.61
N ALA A 98 5.03 8.43 2.17
CA ALA A 98 6.21 7.59 2.35
C ALA A 98 6.91 7.31 1.00
N PHE A 99 6.13 7.03 -0.05
CA PHE A 99 6.66 6.80 -1.39
C PHE A 99 7.29 8.05 -2.00
N ALA A 100 6.63 9.22 -1.87
CA ALA A 100 7.19 10.49 -2.33
C ALA A 100 8.51 10.82 -1.62
N ASN A 101 8.59 10.57 -0.32
CA ASN A 101 9.78 10.75 0.48
C ASN A 101 10.93 9.81 0.07
N LEU A 102 10.63 8.53 -0.21
CA LEU A 102 11.61 7.60 -0.78
C LEU A 102 12.13 8.11 -2.13
N LYS A 103 11.23 8.52 -3.03
CA LYS A 103 11.60 9.03 -4.35
C LYS A 103 12.50 10.24 -4.30
N ARG A 104 12.24 11.18 -3.38
CA ARG A 104 13.09 12.35 -3.20
C ARG A 104 14.54 11.95 -2.91
N VAL A 105 14.75 11.00 -1.99
CA VAL A 105 16.10 10.54 -1.64
C VAL A 105 16.74 9.73 -2.78
N GLU A 106 15.98 8.89 -3.47
CA GLU A 106 16.49 8.16 -4.64
C GLU A 106 17.00 9.11 -5.74
N ILE A 107 16.28 10.20 -6.01
CA ILE A 107 16.69 11.21 -7.00
C ILE A 107 17.97 11.91 -6.56
N VAL A 108 18.06 12.36 -5.31
CA VAL A 108 19.28 13.00 -4.78
C VAL A 108 20.48 12.06 -4.87
N GLN A 109 20.31 10.79 -4.49
CA GLN A 109 21.37 9.80 -4.58
C GLN A 109 21.81 9.54 -6.02
N ARG A 110 20.86 9.47 -6.96
CA ARG A 110 21.17 9.31 -8.39
C ARG A 110 21.99 10.48 -8.92
N ASN A 111 21.55 11.72 -8.67
CA ASN A 111 22.26 12.91 -9.14
C ASN A 111 23.69 12.95 -8.61
N ARG A 112 23.88 12.64 -7.33
CA ARG A 112 25.21 12.56 -6.72
C ARG A 112 26.10 11.50 -7.37
N ARG A 113 25.56 10.31 -7.66
CA ARG A 113 26.32 9.27 -8.37
C ARG A 113 26.70 9.69 -9.79
N GLU A 114 25.82 10.43 -10.48
CA GLU A 114 26.11 10.96 -11.81
C GLU A 114 27.21 12.03 -11.78
N GLU A 115 27.20 12.91 -10.78
CA GLU A 115 28.27 13.89 -10.55
C GLU A 115 29.60 13.21 -10.23
N GLU A 116 29.62 12.28 -9.27
CA GLU A 116 30.82 11.51 -8.91
C GLU A 116 31.39 10.75 -10.12
N LYS A 117 30.52 10.16 -10.96
CA LYS A 117 30.94 9.48 -12.18
C LYS A 117 31.52 10.44 -13.22
N LYS A 118 30.94 11.64 -13.38
CA LYS A 118 31.48 12.68 -14.29
C LYS A 118 32.84 13.18 -13.82
N GLU A 119 33.01 13.41 -12.52
CA GLU A 119 34.30 13.84 -11.96
C GLU A 119 35.39 12.79 -12.14
N ILE A 120 35.08 11.52 -11.91
CA ILE A 120 36.02 10.41 -12.14
C ILE A 120 36.39 10.34 -13.62
N GLY A 121 35.40 10.34 -14.52
CA GLY A 121 35.67 10.30 -15.96
C GLY A 121 36.46 11.51 -16.46
N ALA A 122 36.21 12.71 -15.93
CA ALA A 122 37.00 13.89 -16.27
C ALA A 122 38.45 13.79 -15.79
N ARG A 123 38.68 13.20 -14.60
CA ARG A 123 40.02 12.96 -14.06
C ARG A 123 40.78 11.92 -14.89
N GLU A 124 40.14 10.78 -15.19
CA GLU A 124 40.71 9.73 -16.04
C GLU A 124 41.04 10.24 -17.45
N THR A 125 40.16 11.05 -18.04
CA THR A 125 40.42 11.66 -19.37
C THR A 125 41.66 12.55 -19.33
N LYS A 126 41.76 13.41 -18.31
CA LYS A 126 42.92 14.30 -18.14
C LYS A 126 44.23 13.50 -17.95
N GLU A 127 44.20 12.45 -17.12
CA GLU A 127 45.36 11.58 -16.91
C GLU A 127 45.80 10.88 -18.20
N MET A 128 44.85 10.41 -19.03
CA MET A 128 45.17 9.82 -20.33
C MET A 128 45.78 10.83 -21.31
N ASP A 129 45.26 12.06 -21.35
CA ASP A 129 45.79 13.13 -22.20
C ASP A 129 47.24 13.48 -21.78
N ASP A 130 47.50 13.61 -20.49
CA ASP A 130 48.83 13.88 -19.93
C ASP A 130 49.84 12.76 -20.32
N ILE A 131 49.43 11.49 -20.19
CA ILE A 131 50.25 10.34 -20.63
C ILE A 131 50.50 10.37 -22.14
N GLY A 132 49.49 10.73 -22.94
CA GLY A 132 49.61 10.84 -24.39
C GLY A 132 50.62 11.90 -24.82
N ILE A 133 50.59 13.08 -24.19
CA ILE A 133 51.53 14.18 -24.45
C ILE A 133 52.95 13.77 -24.04
N GLU A 134 53.12 13.17 -22.86
CA GLU A 134 54.45 12.69 -22.43
C GLU A 134 55.00 11.61 -23.37
N GLY A 135 54.15 10.67 -23.80
CA GLY A 135 54.53 9.62 -24.74
C GLY A 135 54.96 10.17 -26.10
N PHE A 136 54.30 11.22 -26.58
CA PHE A 136 54.70 11.94 -27.80
C PHE A 136 56.06 12.62 -27.62
N ARG A 137 56.25 13.38 -26.52
CA ARG A 137 57.51 14.09 -26.22
C ARG A 137 58.74 13.20 -26.09
N ARG A 138 58.58 11.94 -25.67
CA ARG A 138 59.70 10.98 -25.54
C ARG A 138 60.12 10.32 -26.86
N LYS A 139 59.36 10.52 -27.95
CA LYS A 139 59.66 9.95 -29.27
C LYS A 139 60.34 10.94 -30.24
N GLU A 140 60.32 12.24 -29.93
CA GLU A 140 61.24 13.23 -30.52
C GLU A 140 62.59 13.20 -29.78
#